data_AF-A0A2T3W8X8-F1
#
_entry.id   AF-A0A2T3W8X8-F1
#
_cell.length_a   1.000
_cell.length_b   1.000
_cell.length_c   1.000
_cell.angle_alpha   90.00
_cell.angle_beta   90.00
_cell.angle_gamma   90.00
#
_symmetry.space_group_name_H-M   'P 1'
#
loop_
_entity.id
_entity.type
_entity.pdbx_description
1 polymer ?
#
loop_
_entity_poly.entity_id
_entity_poly.type
_entity_poly.pdbx_seq_one_letter_code
_entity_poly.pdbx_strand_id
1 'polypeptide(L)' 'MGSELRLDVLTGGQVRLSFGGREERFGTVEDAFDGAALWPGPPGDLYDALAWELDLLAGRDPGRWTREDR' A
#
# COMPACT_ATOMS: atom_id res chain seq x y z
N MET A 1 2.38 11.54 17.63
CA MET A 1 2.49 10.13 17.22
C MET A 1 2.07 10.09 15.76
N GLY A 2 2.97 9.71 14.85
CA GLY A 2 2.67 9.66 13.42
C GLY A 2 1.77 8.47 13.12
N SER A 3 0.67 8.70 12.40
CA SER A 3 -0.19 7.63 11.91
C SER A 3 0.44 7.09 10.62
N GLU A 4 0.93 5.86 10.63
CA GLU A 4 1.55 5.22 9.47
C GLU A 4 0.49 4.47 8.66
N LEU A 5 0.46 4.70 7.34
CA LEU A 5 -0.34 3.94 6.40
C LEU A 5 0.58 2.92 5.71
N ARG A 6 0.27 1.63 5.85
CA ARG A 6 1.11 0.54 5.32
C ARG A 6 0.32 -0.33 4.35
N LEU A 7 0.95 -0.66 3.22
CA LEU A 7 0.44 -1.59 2.22
C LEU A 7 1.42 -2.75 2.07
N ASP A 8 0.95 -3.98 2.28
CA ASP A 8 1.73 -5.20 2.08
C ASP A 8 1.10 -6.04 0.94
N VAL A 9 1.91 -6.49 -0.02
CA VAL A 9 1.49 -7.46 -1.04
C VAL A 9 1.71 -8.88 -0.49
N LEU A 10 0.63 -9.65 -0.39
CA LEU A 10 0.64 -11.00 0.18
C LEU A 10 0.93 -12.07 -0.88
N THR A 11 1.40 -13.23 -0.41
CA THR A 11 1.54 -14.43 -1.24
C THR A 11 0.18 -14.81 -1.83
N GLY A 12 0.06 -14.76 -3.16
CA GLY A 12 -1.20 -14.99 -3.87
C GLY A 12 -1.80 -13.72 -4.51
N GLY A 13 -1.14 -12.57 -4.39
CA GLY A 13 -1.51 -11.33 -5.09
C GLY A 13 -2.52 -10.46 -4.36
N GLN A 14 -3.07 -10.91 -3.23
CA GLN A 14 -3.89 -10.08 -2.36
C GLN A 14 -3.07 -8.95 -1.73
N VAL A 15 -3.73 -7.85 -1.41
CA VAL A 15 -3.12 -6.69 -0.78
C VAL A 15 -3.69 -6.54 0.62
N ARG A 16 -2.85 -6.27 1.61
CA ARG A 16 -3.28 -5.87 2.95
C ARG A 16 -2.95 -4.42 3.18
N LEU A 17 -3.91 -3.67 3.69
CA LEU A 17 -3.71 -2.31 4.15
C LEU A 17 -3.89 -2.22 5.67
N SER A 18 -2.97 -1.51 6.33
CA SER A 18 -3.00 -1.30 7.78
C SER A 18 -2.87 0.19 8.12
N PHE A 19 -3.74 0.71 8.99
CA PHE A 19 -3.67 2.07 9.53
C PHE A 19 -4.29 2.14 10.93
N GLY A 20 -3.57 2.71 11.90
CA GLY A 20 -4.13 2.98 13.24
C GLY A 20 -4.70 1.74 13.95
N GLY A 21 -4.13 0.55 13.70
CA GLY A 21 -4.61 -0.72 14.24
C GLY A 21 -5.79 -1.36 13.49
N ARG A 22 -6.33 -0.71 12.46
CA ARG A 22 -7.26 -1.32 11.50
C ARG A 22 -6.46 -2.01 10.40
N GLU A 23 -6.87 -3.22 10.03
CA GLU A 23 -6.32 -3.96 8.90
C GLU A 23 -7.44 -4.51 8.02
N GLU A 24 -7.30 -4.36 6.70
CA GLU A 24 -8.21 -4.96 5.72
C GLU A 24 -7.44 -5.57 4.55
N ARG A 25 -8.07 -6.53 3.88
CA ARG A 25 -7.50 -7.24 2.73
C ARG A 25 -8.34 -7.00 1.49
N PHE A 26 -7.65 -6.83 0.38
CA PHE A 26 -8.21 -6.49 -0.91
C PHE A 26 -7.65 -7.41 -2.00
N GLY A 27 -8.41 -7.54 -3.08
CA GLY A 27 -8.00 -8.36 -4.23
C GLY A 27 -6.89 -7.68 -5.04
N THR A 28 -6.92 -6.36 -5.10
CA THR A 28 -5.99 -5.54 -5.89
C THR A 28 -5.47 -4.34 -5.08
N VAL A 29 -4.49 -3.63 -5.64
CA VAL A 29 -3.96 -2.40 -5.04
C VAL A 29 -4.99 -1.28 -5.17
N GLU A 30 -5.68 -1.22 -6.31
CA GLU A 30 -6.74 -0.27 -6.61
C GLU A 30 -7.89 -0.39 -5.60
N ASP A 31 -8.36 -1.62 -5.36
CA ASP A 31 -9.40 -1.88 -4.34
C ASP A 31 -8.93 -1.46 -2.94
N ALA A 32 -7.64 -1.62 -2.64
CA ALA A 32 -7.07 -1.19 -1.37
C ALA A 32 -7.09 0.33 -1.22
N PHE A 33 -6.83 1.08 -2.28
CA PHE A 33 -6.95 2.56 -2.28
C PHE A 33 -8.40 3.02 -2.12
N ASP A 34 -9.31 2.44 -2.89
CA ASP A 34 -10.72 2.79 -2.82
C ASP A 34 -11.29 2.48 -1.43
N GLY A 35 -10.99 1.30 -0.88
CA GLY A 35 -11.42 0.90 0.45
C GLY A 35 -10.80 1.77 1.54
N ALA A 36 -9.55 2.18 1.36
CA ALA A 36 -8.89 3.08 2.26
C ALA A 36 -9.55 4.45 2.25
N ALA A 37 -9.91 5.04 1.11
CA ALA A 37 -10.53 6.37 1.05
C ALA A 37 -11.83 6.48 1.90
N LEU A 38 -12.44 5.35 2.24
CA LEU A 38 -13.61 5.26 3.11
C LEU A 38 -13.28 5.24 4.62
N TRP A 39 -12.01 5.22 5.00
CA TRP A 39 -11.59 5.18 6.40
C TRP A 39 -11.66 6.60 7.00
N PRO A 40 -12.32 6.80 8.16
CA PRO A 40 -12.51 8.13 8.75
C PRO A 40 -11.24 8.72 9.41
N GLY A 41 -10.08 8.08 9.24
CA GLY A 41 -8.87 8.28 10.04
C GLY A 41 -7.61 8.73 9.30
N PRO A 42 -7.26 8.15 8.14
CA PRO A 42 -6.05 8.54 7.43
C PRO A 42 -6.18 9.92 6.76
N PRO A 43 -5.25 10.86 7.03
CA PRO A 43 -5.16 12.12 6.31
C PRO A 43 -5.03 11.89 4.81
N GLY A 44 -5.69 12.71 3.98
CA GLY A 44 -5.56 12.67 2.52
C GLY A 44 -4.10 12.66 2.05
N ASP A 45 -3.23 13.42 2.72
CA ASP A 45 -1.80 13.48 2.44
C ASP A 45 -1.08 12.11 2.52
N LEU A 46 -1.56 11.18 3.36
CA LEU A 46 -0.99 9.83 3.43
C LEU A 46 -1.39 8.97 2.23
N TYR A 47 -2.56 9.22 1.63
CA TYR A 47 -2.96 8.60 0.37
C TYR A 47 -2.09 9.06 -0.77
N ASP A 48 -1.92 10.38 -0.88
CA ASP A 48 -1.12 10.98 -1.94
C ASP A 48 0.34 10.50 -1.85
N ALA A 49 0.88 10.40 -0.63
CA ALA A 49 2.21 9.83 -0.40
C ALA A 49 2.30 8.35 -0.81
N LEU A 50 1.32 7.53 -0.44
CA LEU A 50 1.31 6.10 -0.81
C LEU A 50 1.14 5.90 -2.32
N ALA A 51 0.27 6.67 -2.97
CA ALA A 51 0.07 6.64 -4.41
C ALA A 51 1.35 7.04 -5.15
N TRP A 52 2.04 8.09 -4.69
CA TRP A 52 3.31 8.53 -5.26
C TRP A 52 4.42 7.47 -5.12
N GLU A 53 4.55 6.82 -3.96
CA GLU A 53 5.54 5.75 -3.76
C GLU A 53 5.30 4.56 -4.70
N LEU A 54 4.04 4.18 -4.94
CA LEU A 54 3.72 3.10 -5.87
C LEU A 54 3.98 3.47 -7.32
N ASP A 55 3.71 4.72 -7.72
CA ASP A 55 4.06 5.21 -9.05
C ASP A 55 5.59 5.20 -9.26
N LEU A 56 6.36 5.58 -8.25
CA LEU A 56 7.82 5.46 -8.26
C LEU A 56 8.27 3.99 -8.38
N LEU A 57 7.61 3.07 -7.70
CA LEU A 57 7.91 1.64 -7.81
C LEU A 57 7.55 1.07 -9.18
N ALA A 58 6.43 1.51 -9.78
CA ALA A 58 6.01 1.11 -11.11
C ALA A 58 6.92 1.67 -12.22
N GLY A 59 7.44 2.89 -12.02
CA GLY A 59 8.41 3.53 -12.93
C GLY A 59 9.84 3.01 -12.78
N ARG A 60 10.15 2.28 -11.70
CA ARG A 60 11.43 1.59 -11.52
C ARG A 60 11.34 0.21 -12.16
N ASP A 61 12.18 -0.01 -13.17
CA ASP A 61 12.26 -1.26 -13.94
C ASP A 61 12.11 -2.52 -13.04
N PRO A 62 11.12 -3.40 -13.29
CA PRO A 62 10.87 -4.59 -12.47
C PRO A 62 12.03 -5.60 -12.48
N GLY A 63 13.03 -5.43 -13.36
CA GLY A 63 14.23 -6.26 -13.44
C GLY A 63 15.21 -6.13 -12.26
N ARG A 64 14.99 -5.19 -11.32
CA ARG A 64 15.86 -5.01 -10.14
C ARG A 64 15.35 -5.65 -8.86
N TRP A 65 14.16 -6.26 -8.86
CA TRP A 65 13.72 -7.09 -7.75
C TRP A 65 14.33 -8.49 -7.90
N THR A 66 15.65 -8.57 -8.04
CA THR A 66 16.33 -9.85 -7.88
C THR A 66 16.19 -10.25 -6.42
N ARG A 67 15.64 -11.44 -6.27
CA ARG A 67 15.52 -12.25 -5.08
C ARG A 67 16.94 -12.60 -4.55
N GLU A 68 17.73 -11.60 -4.19
CA GLU A 68 19.09 -11.72 -3.66
C GLU A 68 19.21 -10.86 -2.40
N ASP A 69 18.42 -11.15 -1.38
CA ASP A 69 18.75 -10.77 0.00
C ASP A 69 18.05 -11.73 0.99
N ARG A 70 18.32 -13.03 0.82
CA ARG A 70 17.95 -14.04 1.81
C ARG A 70 19.06 -15.06 2.00
#